data_AF-A0A535W493-F1
#
_entry.id   AF-A0A535W493-F1
#
_cell.length_a   1.000
_cell.length_b   1.000
_cell.length_c   1.000
_cell.angle_alpha   90.00
_cell.angle_beta   90.00
_cell.angle_gamma   90.00
#
_symmetry.space_group_name_H-M   'P 1'
#
loop_
_entity.id
_entity.type
_entity.pdbx_description
1 polymer ?
#
loop_
_entity_poly.entity_id
_entity_poly.type
_entity_poly.pdbx_seq_one_letter_code
_entity_poly.pdbx_strand_id
1 'polypeptide(L)'
;PIEHYASLRAMPNMWFVRPGDANEATQAWRLAVERRGGPVGLSLTRQKLPTLPRTAELAQEGVARGGYVLRRAKGEDAGKAPEVLLIATGSELQLAFAAAETLEGDASPISARVVSLPCWEAFEAQDAAYRESVLPRDVRRRVTIEAGATTGWERYAGDEGAMIGIDHFGASAPGGTIFAKLGFSADRVTDTARRVVRDGLRGRVPTLDPGHQPAGLGIGQSLPSGSSAVAIGGKPGAASGSRGDAGVDRTDSSDPGHS
;
A
#
# COMPACT_ATOMS: atom_id res chain seq x y z
N PRO A 1 9.51 -1.03 -8.05
CA PRO A 1 9.03 0.37 -8.10
C PRO A 1 8.36 0.73 -6.78
N ILE A 2 8.61 1.92 -6.23
CA ILE A 2 8.04 2.33 -4.94
C ILE A 2 7.09 3.53 -5.13
N GLU A 3 7.65 4.71 -5.36
CA GLU A 3 6.99 5.99 -5.60
C GLU A 3 6.42 6.15 -7.03
N HIS A 4 6.79 5.25 -7.94
CA HIS A 4 6.49 5.39 -9.37
C HIS A 4 4.98 5.42 -9.63
N TYR A 5 4.19 4.60 -8.92
CA TYR A 5 2.74 4.56 -9.09
C TYR A 5 2.09 5.89 -8.68
N ALA A 6 2.50 6.44 -7.54
CA ALA A 6 2.03 7.74 -7.06
C ALA A 6 2.43 8.87 -8.02
N SER A 7 3.66 8.85 -8.54
CA SER A 7 4.14 9.80 -9.54
C SER A 7 3.30 9.76 -10.84
N LEU A 8 3.04 8.55 -11.35
CA LEU A 8 2.22 8.36 -12.56
C LEU A 8 0.77 8.82 -12.34
N ARG A 9 0.18 8.52 -11.18
CA ARG A 9 -1.19 8.97 -10.80
C ARG A 9 -1.29 10.48 -10.59
N ALA A 10 -0.19 11.13 -10.21
CA ALA A 10 -0.16 12.58 -10.02
C ALA A 10 -0.06 13.35 -11.34
N MET A 11 0.33 12.70 -12.44
CA MET A 11 0.48 13.36 -13.73
C MET A 11 -0.88 13.71 -14.35
N PRO A 12 -1.14 15.00 -14.67
CA PRO A 12 -2.38 15.39 -15.33
C PRO A 12 -2.59 14.66 -16.66
N ASN A 13 -3.82 14.20 -16.89
CA ASN A 13 -4.25 13.48 -18.10
C ASN A 13 -3.52 12.15 -18.40
N MET A 14 -2.75 11.62 -17.44
CA MET A 14 -2.21 10.26 -17.49
C MET A 14 -3.16 9.31 -16.78
N TRP A 15 -3.59 8.22 -17.43
CA TRP A 15 -4.29 7.13 -16.72
C TRP A 15 -3.28 6.05 -16.35
N PHE A 16 -3.25 5.67 -15.08
CA PHE A 16 -2.38 4.60 -14.61
C PHE A 16 -3.21 3.39 -14.21
N VAL A 17 -2.96 2.24 -14.86
CA VAL A 17 -3.72 1.00 -14.64
C VAL A 17 -2.80 -0.09 -14.10
N ARG A 18 -3.16 -0.66 -12.95
CA ARG A 18 -2.43 -1.75 -12.30
C ARG A 18 -3.37 -2.95 -12.07
N PRO A 19 -3.53 -3.83 -13.07
CA PRO A 19 -4.46 -4.96 -13.02
C PRO A 19 -4.03 -6.05 -12.04
N GLY A 20 -4.98 -6.62 -11.30
CA GLY A 20 -4.74 -7.61 -10.24
C GLY A 20 -4.70 -9.06 -10.68
N ASP A 21 -5.18 -9.39 -11.88
CA ASP A 21 -5.07 -10.71 -12.48
C ASP A 21 -5.13 -10.67 -14.02
N ALA A 22 -5.19 -11.84 -14.66
CA ALA A 22 -5.25 -11.96 -16.11
C ALA A 22 -6.53 -11.37 -16.74
N ASN A 23 -7.67 -11.43 -16.04
CA ASN A 23 -8.93 -10.87 -16.53
C ASN A 23 -8.86 -9.35 -16.49
N GLU A 24 -8.43 -8.77 -15.38
CA GLU A 24 -8.21 -7.32 -15.31
C GLU A 24 -7.15 -6.85 -16.31
N ALA A 25 -6.08 -7.64 -16.54
CA ALA A 25 -5.05 -7.28 -17.51
C ALA A 25 -5.60 -7.20 -18.94
N THR A 26 -6.49 -8.12 -19.31
CA THR A 26 -7.17 -8.09 -20.61
C THR A 26 -8.00 -6.81 -20.76
N GLN A 27 -8.72 -6.42 -19.72
CA GLN A 27 -9.57 -5.22 -19.74
C GLN A 27 -8.76 -3.93 -19.63
N ALA A 28 -7.61 -3.96 -18.96
CA ALA A 28 -6.67 -2.84 -18.91
C ALA A 28 -6.10 -2.54 -20.31
N TRP A 29 -5.76 -3.57 -21.08
CA TRP A 29 -5.38 -3.41 -22.48
C TRP A 29 -6.51 -2.86 -23.33
N ARG A 30 -7.73 -3.36 -23.16
CA ARG A 30 -8.92 -2.82 -23.84
C ARG A 30 -9.09 -1.33 -23.54
N LEU A 31 -9.06 -0.94 -22.27
CA LEU A 31 -9.13 0.46 -21.84
C LEU A 31 -8.01 1.31 -22.46
N ALA A 32 -6.78 0.80 -22.51
CA ALA A 32 -5.65 1.50 -23.13
C ALA A 32 -5.86 1.73 -24.64
N VAL A 33 -6.40 0.73 -25.34
CA VAL A 33 -6.68 0.81 -26.78
C VAL A 33 -7.91 1.67 -27.09
N GLU A 34 -8.91 1.71 -26.22
CA GLU A 34 -10.14 2.48 -26.43
C GLU A 34 -9.98 3.96 -26.05
N ARG A 35 -9.11 4.28 -25.08
CA ARG A 35 -8.87 5.66 -24.64
C ARG A 35 -8.25 6.48 -25.76
N ARG A 36 -8.91 7.59 -26.14
CA ARG A 36 -8.44 8.54 -27.15
C ARG A 36 -7.92 9.86 -26.58
N GLY A 37 -8.24 10.17 -25.32
CA GLY A 37 -7.97 11.48 -24.70
C GLY A 37 -6.54 11.69 -24.16
N GLY A 38 -5.55 10.85 -24.50
CA GLY A 38 -4.20 10.88 -23.92
C GLY A 38 -3.66 9.49 -23.47
N PRO A 39 -2.53 9.45 -22.75
CA PRO A 39 -1.79 8.22 -22.49
C PRO A 39 -2.39 7.33 -21.40
N VAL A 40 -2.10 6.03 -21.51
CA VAL A 40 -2.35 5.01 -20.48
C VAL A 40 -1.04 4.29 -20.16
N GLY A 41 -0.69 4.23 -18.88
CA GLY A 41 0.42 3.44 -18.38
C GLY A 41 -0.08 2.15 -17.73
N LEU A 42 0.44 1.00 -18.18
CA LEU A 42 0.11 -0.30 -17.63
C LEU A 42 1.26 -0.81 -16.75
N SER A 43 0.96 -1.13 -15.48
CA SER A 43 1.91 -1.77 -14.57
C SER A 43 1.61 -3.27 -14.47
N LEU A 44 2.38 -4.09 -15.17
CA LEU A 44 2.23 -5.54 -15.20
C LEU A 44 3.26 -6.23 -14.30
N THR A 45 2.86 -7.32 -13.65
CA THR A 45 3.72 -8.05 -12.73
C THR A 45 4.70 -8.97 -13.47
N ARG A 46 5.90 -9.16 -12.90
CA ARG A 46 6.86 -10.17 -13.36
C ARG A 46 6.46 -11.58 -12.88
N GLN A 47 5.98 -11.66 -11.64
CA GLN A 47 5.54 -12.89 -11.01
C GLN A 47 4.16 -13.33 -11.51
N LYS A 48 3.92 -14.65 -11.47
CA LYS A 48 2.60 -15.22 -11.75
C LYS A 48 1.62 -14.81 -10.66
N LEU A 49 0.42 -14.43 -11.07
CA LEU A 49 -0.72 -14.19 -10.19
C LEU A 49 -1.82 -15.21 -10.51
N PRO A 50 -2.56 -15.69 -9.50
CA PRO A 50 -3.75 -16.49 -9.75
C PRO A 50 -4.86 -15.59 -10.33
N THR A 51 -5.79 -16.21 -11.06
CA THR A 51 -7.03 -15.55 -11.47
C THR A 51 -8.01 -15.57 -10.31
N LEU A 52 -8.54 -14.40 -9.94
CA LEU A 52 -9.44 -14.27 -8.80
C LEU A 52 -10.86 -14.70 -9.17
N PRO A 53 -11.64 -15.24 -8.21
CA PRO A 53 -13.06 -15.48 -8.41
C PRO A 53 -13.77 -14.19 -8.86
N ARG A 54 -14.77 -14.35 -9.72
CA ARG A 54 -15.66 -13.28 -10.22
C ARG A 54 -15.00 -12.24 -11.15
N THR A 55 -13.67 -12.19 -11.29
CA THR A 55 -13.05 -11.23 -12.22
C THR A 55 -13.42 -11.51 -13.68
N ALA A 56 -13.68 -12.77 -14.04
CA ALA A 56 -14.16 -13.14 -15.37
C ALA A 56 -15.51 -12.46 -15.73
N GLU A 57 -16.35 -12.22 -14.72
CA GLU A 57 -17.68 -11.59 -14.87
C GLU A 57 -17.61 -10.07 -14.66
N LEU A 58 -16.82 -9.62 -13.70
CA LEU A 58 -16.85 -8.24 -13.22
C LEU A 58 -15.80 -7.33 -13.84
N ALA A 59 -14.65 -7.87 -14.29
CA ALA A 59 -13.51 -7.03 -14.67
C ALA A 59 -13.79 -6.16 -15.88
N GLN A 60 -14.64 -6.59 -16.82
CA GLN A 60 -14.94 -5.81 -18.02
C GLN A 60 -15.51 -4.44 -17.66
N GLU A 61 -16.59 -4.41 -16.89
CA GLU A 61 -17.17 -3.14 -16.44
C GLU A 61 -16.32 -2.50 -15.34
N GLY A 62 -15.81 -3.31 -14.41
CA GLY A 62 -15.07 -2.84 -13.25
C GLY A 62 -13.78 -2.09 -13.58
N VAL A 63 -12.99 -2.59 -14.53
CA VAL A 63 -11.76 -1.90 -14.99
C VAL A 63 -12.10 -0.67 -15.82
N ALA A 64 -13.14 -0.72 -16.66
CA ALA A 64 -13.59 0.45 -17.42
C ALA A 64 -14.04 1.61 -16.51
N ARG A 65 -14.61 1.28 -15.34
CA ARG A 65 -14.99 2.24 -14.31
C ARG A 65 -13.86 2.53 -13.29
N GLY A 66 -12.68 1.97 -13.48
CA GLY A 66 -11.47 2.22 -12.70
C GLY A 66 -11.41 1.58 -11.31
N GLY A 67 -12.56 1.27 -10.69
CA GLY A 67 -12.61 0.54 -9.42
C GLY A 67 -13.99 -0.01 -9.14
N TYR A 68 -14.05 -1.20 -8.54
CA TYR A 68 -15.29 -1.95 -8.36
C TYR A 68 -15.24 -2.91 -7.17
N VAL A 69 -16.41 -3.32 -6.70
CA VAL A 69 -16.55 -4.31 -5.62
C VAL A 69 -16.31 -5.71 -6.19
N LEU A 70 -15.13 -6.28 -5.91
CA LEU A 70 -14.77 -7.64 -6.32
C LEU A 70 -15.48 -8.68 -5.43
N ARG A 71 -15.54 -8.42 -4.12
CA ARG A 71 -16.18 -9.30 -3.14
C ARG A 71 -17.05 -8.45 -2.22
N ARG A 72 -18.35 -8.76 -2.15
CA ARG A 72 -19.25 -8.16 -1.16
C ARG A 72 -18.97 -8.77 0.21
N ALA A 73 -19.23 -8.00 1.26
CA ALA A 73 -19.14 -8.52 2.62
C ALA A 73 -20.33 -9.43 2.96
N LYS A 74 -20.15 -10.33 3.91
CA LYS A 74 -21.21 -11.20 4.41
C LYS A 74 -22.37 -10.37 4.99
N GLY A 75 -23.58 -10.60 4.48
CA GLY A 75 -24.80 -9.91 4.91
C GLY A 75 -25.07 -8.58 4.19
N GLU A 76 -24.19 -8.18 3.27
CA GLU A 76 -24.34 -6.93 2.51
C GLU A 76 -25.60 -6.94 1.62
N ASP A 77 -25.94 -8.08 1.02
CA ASP A 77 -27.18 -8.24 0.23
C ASP A 77 -28.45 -8.14 1.10
N ALA A 78 -28.32 -8.29 2.43
CA ALA A 78 -29.39 -8.08 3.41
C ALA A 78 -29.39 -6.67 4.00
N GLY A 79 -28.66 -5.72 3.38
CA GLY A 79 -28.61 -4.32 3.79
C GLY A 79 -27.64 -4.00 4.94
N LYS A 80 -26.78 -4.94 5.35
CA LYS A 80 -25.75 -4.67 6.37
C LYS A 80 -24.54 -3.99 5.74
N ALA A 81 -24.12 -2.85 6.28
CA ALA A 81 -22.87 -2.23 5.87
C ALA A 81 -21.67 -3.12 6.26
N PRO A 82 -20.63 -3.22 5.41
CA PRO A 82 -19.39 -3.90 5.79
C PRO A 82 -18.72 -3.18 6.95
N GLU A 83 -18.10 -3.92 7.86
CA GLU A 83 -17.31 -3.38 8.96
C GLU A 83 -15.96 -2.83 8.48
N VAL A 84 -15.42 -3.35 7.37
CA VAL A 84 -14.16 -2.87 6.79
C VAL A 84 -14.15 -2.98 5.26
N LEU A 85 -13.54 -2.00 4.60
CA LEU A 85 -13.20 -2.05 3.17
C LEU A 85 -11.73 -2.43 3.01
N LEU A 86 -11.44 -3.46 2.23
CA LEU A 86 -10.09 -3.82 1.78
C LEU A 86 -9.93 -3.35 0.34
N ILE A 87 -9.12 -2.33 0.11
CA ILE A 87 -8.95 -1.64 -1.17
C ILE A 87 -7.56 -1.95 -1.70
N ALA A 88 -7.47 -2.62 -2.85
CA ALA A 88 -6.18 -3.08 -3.35
C ALA A 88 -6.05 -2.90 -4.87
N THR A 89 -4.80 -3.00 -5.35
CA THR A 89 -4.47 -2.99 -6.78
C THR A 89 -3.47 -4.09 -7.07
N GLY A 90 -3.35 -4.49 -8.34
CA GLY A 90 -2.28 -5.37 -8.79
C GLY A 90 -2.15 -6.67 -7.99
N SER A 91 -0.92 -7.10 -7.78
CA SER A 91 -0.61 -8.35 -7.07
C SER A 91 -1.16 -8.43 -5.65
N GLU A 92 -1.46 -7.29 -5.02
CA GLU A 92 -1.94 -7.25 -3.64
C GLU A 92 -3.45 -7.48 -3.52
N LEU A 93 -4.18 -7.45 -4.64
CA LEU A 93 -5.61 -7.78 -4.67
C LEU A 93 -5.88 -9.21 -4.17
N GLN A 94 -4.92 -10.11 -4.44
CA GLN A 94 -4.91 -11.50 -3.97
C GLN A 94 -4.89 -11.59 -2.44
N LEU A 95 -4.13 -10.71 -1.79
CA LEU A 95 -3.99 -10.65 -0.34
C LEU A 95 -5.26 -10.12 0.31
N ALA A 96 -5.87 -9.09 -0.30
CA ALA A 96 -7.14 -8.54 0.13
C ALA A 96 -8.28 -9.56 0.05
N PHE A 97 -8.30 -10.35 -1.04
CA PHE A 97 -9.30 -11.41 -1.22
C PHE A 97 -9.19 -12.49 -0.13
N ALA A 98 -8.00 -13.04 0.06
CA ALA A 98 -7.76 -14.07 1.07
C ALA A 98 -8.03 -13.56 2.50
N ALA A 99 -7.64 -12.31 2.80
CA ALA A 99 -7.90 -11.71 4.11
C ALA A 99 -9.41 -11.58 4.39
N ALA A 100 -10.22 -11.21 3.39
CA ALA A 100 -11.68 -11.15 3.56
C ALA A 100 -12.29 -12.54 3.85
N GLU A 101 -11.77 -13.61 3.22
CA GLU A 101 -12.20 -14.97 3.53
C GLU A 101 -11.87 -15.37 4.96
N THR A 102 -10.66 -15.06 5.44
CA THR A 102 -10.26 -15.32 6.82
C THR A 102 -11.12 -14.53 7.81
N LEU A 103 -11.25 -13.21 7.61
CA LEU A 103 -12.01 -12.32 8.49
C LEU A 103 -13.46 -12.78 8.69
N GLU A 104 -14.10 -13.31 7.65
CA GLU A 104 -15.51 -13.75 7.72
C GLU A 104 -15.68 -15.21 8.15
N GLY A 105 -14.63 -16.03 8.06
CA GLY A 105 -14.61 -17.43 8.47
C GLY A 105 -14.25 -17.66 9.94
N ASP A 106 -13.73 -16.65 10.63
CA ASP A 106 -13.31 -16.73 12.03
C ASP A 106 -14.48 -16.84 13.03
N ALA A 107 -14.17 -17.28 14.26
CA ALA A 107 -15.13 -17.36 15.37
C ALA A 107 -15.71 -16.00 15.80
N SER A 108 -14.98 -14.91 15.58
CA SER A 108 -15.44 -13.53 15.76
C SER A 108 -15.31 -12.82 14.40
N PRO A 109 -16.32 -13.01 13.52
CA PRO A 109 -16.20 -12.59 12.14
C PRO A 109 -16.29 -11.07 12.00
N ILE A 110 -15.51 -10.53 11.07
CA ILE A 110 -15.58 -9.14 10.61
C ILE A 110 -16.03 -9.17 9.16
N SER A 111 -17.15 -8.51 8.87
CA SER A 111 -17.69 -8.39 7.51
C SER A 111 -16.78 -7.49 6.65
N ALA A 112 -16.19 -8.07 5.59
CA ALA A 112 -15.13 -7.41 4.83
C ALA A 112 -15.48 -7.36 3.33
N ARG A 113 -15.55 -6.14 2.79
CA ARG A 113 -15.72 -5.91 1.35
C ARG A 113 -14.35 -5.76 0.69
N VAL A 114 -14.15 -6.43 -0.44
CA VAL A 114 -12.93 -6.27 -1.25
C VAL A 114 -13.23 -5.40 -2.47
N VAL A 115 -12.45 -4.34 -2.63
CA VAL A 115 -12.51 -3.41 -3.75
C VAL A 115 -11.22 -3.52 -4.54
N SER A 116 -11.37 -3.81 -5.83
CA SER A 116 -10.27 -3.64 -6.80
C SER A 116 -10.29 -2.21 -7.31
N LEU A 117 -9.17 -1.49 -7.24
CA LEU A 117 -9.05 -0.10 -7.68
C LEU A 117 -7.92 0.08 -8.73
N PRO A 118 -7.96 -0.63 -9.86
CA PRO A 118 -6.86 -0.69 -10.81
C PRO A 118 -6.52 0.65 -11.46
N CYS A 119 -7.47 1.58 -11.62
CA CYS A 119 -7.26 2.89 -12.23
C CYS A 119 -8.00 3.99 -11.47
N TRP A 120 -7.25 4.85 -10.78
CA TRP A 120 -7.81 5.92 -9.97
C TRP A 120 -8.50 6.97 -10.82
N GLU A 121 -7.90 7.31 -11.96
CA GLU A 121 -8.40 8.38 -12.81
C GLU A 121 -9.74 8.03 -13.44
N ALA A 122 -9.89 6.78 -13.89
CA ALA A 122 -11.17 6.29 -14.40
C ALA A 122 -12.23 6.20 -13.28
N PHE A 123 -11.85 5.85 -12.05
CA PHE A 123 -12.75 5.80 -10.91
C PHE A 123 -13.22 7.20 -10.47
N GLU A 124 -12.32 8.17 -10.40
CA GLU A 124 -12.65 9.56 -10.05
C GLU A 124 -13.49 10.26 -11.11
N ALA A 125 -13.41 9.81 -12.38
CA ALA A 125 -14.28 10.29 -13.45
C ALA A 125 -15.72 9.75 -13.35
N GLN A 126 -15.99 8.76 -12.50
CA GLN A 126 -17.34 8.25 -12.30
C GLN A 126 -18.20 9.23 -11.50
N ASP A 127 -19.51 9.13 -11.70
CA ASP A 127 -20.46 9.91 -10.92
C ASP A 127 -20.37 9.60 -9.41
N ALA A 128 -20.94 10.49 -8.60
CA ALA A 128 -20.90 10.36 -7.15
C ALA A 128 -21.64 9.11 -6.65
N ALA A 129 -22.72 8.69 -7.32
CA ALA A 129 -23.53 7.54 -6.90
C ALA A 129 -22.76 6.23 -7.09
N TYR A 130 -22.01 6.10 -8.19
CA TYR A 130 -21.16 4.95 -8.43
C TYR A 130 -20.02 4.88 -7.41
N ARG A 131 -19.31 6.00 -7.19
CA ARG A 131 -18.24 6.04 -6.18
C ARG A 131 -18.76 5.70 -4.78
N GLU A 132 -19.94 6.18 -4.41
CA GLU A 132 -20.61 5.83 -3.15
C GLU A 132 -20.96 4.34 -3.07
N SER A 133 -21.40 3.74 -4.18
CA SER A 133 -21.73 2.31 -4.22
C SER A 133 -20.51 1.41 -3.97
N VAL A 134 -19.32 1.84 -4.42
CA VAL A 134 -18.06 1.10 -4.28
C VAL A 134 -17.39 1.39 -2.94
N LEU A 135 -17.25 2.67 -2.58
CA LEU A 135 -16.61 3.16 -1.36
C LEU A 135 -17.58 4.03 -0.52
N PRO A 136 -18.56 3.41 0.16
CA PRO A 136 -19.53 4.15 0.96
C PRO A 136 -18.85 5.03 2.01
N ARG A 137 -19.27 6.30 2.11
CA ARG A 137 -18.68 7.28 3.03
C ARG A 137 -18.86 6.92 4.49
N ASP A 138 -19.95 6.22 4.80
CA ASP A 138 -20.27 5.78 6.16
C ASP A 138 -19.38 4.62 6.64
N VAL A 139 -18.72 3.91 5.72
CA VAL A 139 -17.74 2.87 6.06
C VAL A 139 -16.37 3.51 6.16
N ARG A 140 -16.04 3.99 7.36
CA ARG A 140 -14.80 4.74 7.65
C ARG A 140 -13.59 3.84 7.87
N ARG A 141 -13.81 2.57 8.22
CA ARG A 141 -12.76 1.57 8.42
C ARG A 141 -12.33 1.01 7.08
N ARG A 142 -11.12 1.38 6.67
CA ARG A 142 -10.58 1.07 5.35
C ARG A 142 -9.13 0.66 5.47
N VAL A 143 -8.73 -0.39 4.75
CA VAL A 143 -7.34 -0.83 4.62
C VAL A 143 -6.98 -0.75 3.15
N THR A 144 -5.99 0.06 2.80
CA THR A 144 -5.45 0.10 1.44
C THR A 144 -4.21 -0.76 1.33
N ILE A 145 -4.08 -1.56 0.28
CA ILE A 145 -2.98 -2.52 0.10
C ILE A 145 -2.35 -2.37 -1.28
N GLU A 146 -1.10 -1.91 -1.33
CA GLU A 146 -0.33 -1.81 -2.56
C GLU A 146 1.17 -1.89 -2.28
N ALA A 147 1.91 -2.72 -3.02
CA ALA A 147 3.37 -2.75 -2.95
C ALA A 147 3.99 -1.57 -3.71
N GLY A 148 3.78 -0.38 -3.14
CA GLY A 148 4.25 0.93 -3.59
C GLY A 148 4.14 1.95 -2.45
N ALA A 149 4.53 3.19 -2.71
CA ALA A 149 4.45 4.27 -1.72
C ALA A 149 3.00 4.50 -1.27
N THR A 150 2.82 4.80 0.02
CA THR A 150 1.50 5.10 0.59
C THR A 150 1.00 6.48 0.20
N THR A 151 1.86 7.36 -0.31
CA THR A 151 1.49 8.70 -0.77
C THR A 151 0.31 8.67 -1.75
N GLY A 152 -0.76 9.39 -1.38
CA GLY A 152 -2.01 9.49 -2.14
C GLY A 152 -3.09 8.52 -1.65
N TRP A 153 -2.73 7.40 -1.02
CA TRP A 153 -3.70 6.44 -0.49
C TRP A 153 -4.50 7.00 0.68
N GLU A 154 -4.02 8.07 1.33
CA GLU A 154 -4.75 8.80 2.36
C GLU A 154 -6.14 9.25 1.86
N ARG A 155 -6.28 9.55 0.55
CA ARG A 155 -7.56 9.89 -0.09
C ARG A 155 -8.62 8.79 0.06
N TYR A 156 -8.22 7.52 -0.04
CA TYR A 156 -9.15 6.39 0.00
C TYR A 156 -9.24 5.76 1.38
N ALA A 157 -8.14 5.71 2.13
CA ALA A 157 -8.10 5.20 3.50
C ALA A 157 -8.90 6.10 4.47
N GLY A 158 -8.82 7.43 4.29
CA GLY A 158 -9.45 8.39 5.20
C GLY A 158 -8.73 8.48 6.56
N ASP A 159 -9.40 9.14 7.51
CA ASP A 159 -8.89 9.44 8.86
C ASP A 159 -8.93 8.24 9.83
N GLU A 160 -9.80 7.27 9.55
CA GLU A 160 -9.99 6.06 10.36
C GLU A 160 -9.46 4.78 9.69
N GLY A 161 -8.75 4.92 8.57
CA GLY A 161 -8.18 3.81 7.80
C GLY A 161 -6.66 3.66 7.97
N ALA A 162 -6.16 2.49 7.56
CA ALA A 162 -4.75 2.15 7.55
C ALA A 162 -4.24 1.85 6.14
N MET A 163 -2.95 2.05 5.90
CA MET A 163 -2.32 1.87 4.59
C MET A 163 -1.15 0.90 4.70
N ILE A 164 -1.24 -0.22 4.00
CA ILE A 164 -0.15 -1.19 3.84
C ILE A 164 0.56 -0.88 2.52
N GLY A 165 1.77 -0.35 2.64
CA GLY A 165 2.61 0.05 1.52
C GLY A 165 4.10 -0.02 1.88
N ILE A 166 4.94 0.56 1.01
CA ILE A 166 6.40 0.63 1.19
C ILE A 166 6.82 2.08 0.99
N ASP A 167 7.31 2.75 2.03
CA ASP A 167 7.73 4.16 1.99
C ASP A 167 9.26 4.34 2.08
N HIS A 168 10.00 3.31 1.72
CA HIS A 168 11.46 3.29 1.66
C HIS A 168 11.93 2.50 0.44
N PHE A 169 13.22 2.56 0.11
CA PHE A 169 13.77 1.75 -0.96
C PHE A 169 13.68 0.25 -0.64
N GLY A 170 13.60 -0.57 -1.70
CA GLY A 170 13.59 -2.03 -1.54
C GLY A 170 14.89 -2.59 -0.95
N ALA A 171 14.94 -3.90 -0.80
CA ALA A 171 16.16 -4.62 -0.45
C ALA A 171 16.42 -5.75 -1.47
N SER A 172 17.68 -6.16 -1.60
CA SER A 172 18.07 -7.25 -2.49
C SER A 172 17.75 -8.60 -1.86
N ALA A 173 16.72 -9.27 -2.36
CA ALA A 173 16.36 -10.64 -1.99
C ALA A 173 15.43 -11.25 -3.07
N PRO A 174 15.28 -12.59 -3.13
CA PRO A 174 14.29 -13.23 -3.99
C PRO A 174 12.87 -12.71 -3.73
N GLY A 175 12.06 -12.57 -4.78
CA GLY A 175 10.72 -11.95 -4.74
C GLY A 175 9.84 -12.43 -3.58
N GLY A 176 9.62 -13.75 -3.45
CA GLY A 176 8.79 -14.29 -2.37
C GLY A 176 9.30 -13.96 -0.96
N THR A 177 10.62 -13.98 -0.77
CA THR A 177 11.27 -13.65 0.50
C THR A 177 11.10 -12.17 0.84
N ILE A 178 11.25 -11.27 -0.14
CA ILE A 178 11.14 -9.83 0.12
C ILE A 178 9.70 -9.42 0.41
N PHE A 179 8.70 -9.96 -0.28
CA PHE A 179 7.29 -9.63 0.00
C PHE A 179 6.88 -10.06 1.43
N ALA A 180 7.29 -11.26 1.87
CA ALA A 180 7.04 -11.70 3.24
C ALA A 180 7.75 -10.80 4.28
N LYS A 181 9.02 -10.45 4.03
CA LYS A 181 9.79 -9.55 4.92
C LYS A 181 9.28 -8.11 4.93
N LEU A 182 8.68 -7.63 3.85
CA LEU A 182 8.04 -6.31 3.83
C LEU A 182 6.61 -6.36 4.40
N GLY A 183 6.10 -7.56 4.68
CA GLY A 183 4.80 -7.79 5.31
C GLY A 183 3.63 -7.76 4.34
N PHE A 184 3.83 -8.16 3.09
CA PHE A 184 2.75 -8.39 2.15
C PHE A 184 2.31 -9.85 2.23
N SER A 185 1.41 -10.13 3.17
CA SER A 185 0.77 -11.43 3.37
C SER A 185 -0.71 -11.26 3.71
N ALA A 186 -1.53 -12.27 3.42
CA ALA A 186 -2.93 -12.28 3.80
C ALA A 186 -3.10 -12.12 5.32
N ASP A 187 -2.27 -12.83 6.12
CA ASP A 187 -2.26 -12.73 7.59
C ASP A 187 -2.06 -11.30 8.08
N ARG A 188 -1.13 -10.55 7.45
CA ARG A 188 -0.88 -9.17 7.85
C ARG A 188 -2.03 -8.25 7.48
N VAL A 189 -2.66 -8.46 6.33
CA VAL A 189 -3.86 -7.72 5.94
C VAL A 189 -5.01 -8.02 6.91
N THR A 190 -5.21 -9.28 7.29
CA THR A 190 -6.19 -9.73 8.30
C THR A 190 -5.94 -9.08 9.65
N ASP A 191 -4.71 -9.13 10.18
CA ASP A 191 -4.35 -8.50 11.46
C ASP A 191 -4.58 -6.98 11.42
N THR A 192 -4.13 -6.32 10.35
CA THR A 192 -4.33 -4.89 10.16
C THR A 192 -5.81 -4.53 10.16
N ALA A 193 -6.64 -5.27 9.42
CA ALA A 193 -8.08 -5.04 9.37
C ALA A 193 -8.74 -5.23 10.74
N ARG A 194 -8.36 -6.27 11.49
CA ARG A 194 -8.83 -6.48 12.87
C ARG A 194 -8.50 -5.30 13.77
N ARG A 195 -7.26 -4.81 13.71
CA ARG A 195 -6.78 -3.68 14.52
C ARG A 195 -7.42 -2.35 14.10
N VAL A 196 -7.71 -2.16 12.82
CA VAL A 196 -8.46 -1.00 12.32
C VAL A 196 -9.88 -1.01 12.90
N VAL A 197 -10.55 -2.15 12.90
CA VAL A 197 -11.94 -2.28 13.38
C VAL A 197 -12.03 -2.25 14.92
N ARG A 198 -11.13 -2.93 15.62
CA ARG A 198 -11.23 -3.14 17.08
C ARG A 198 -10.44 -2.13 17.90
N ASP A 199 -9.26 -1.74 17.43
CA ASP A 199 -8.31 -0.93 18.21
C ASP A 199 -8.17 0.50 17.67
N GLY A 200 -8.78 0.79 16.52
CA GLY A 200 -8.69 2.10 15.88
C GLY A 200 -7.33 2.41 15.26
N LEU A 201 -6.58 1.39 14.82
CA LEU A 201 -5.35 1.57 14.05
C LEU A 201 -5.63 2.43 12.81
N ARG A 202 -4.74 3.39 12.53
CA ARG A 202 -4.86 4.31 11.39
C ARG A 202 -3.51 4.79 10.88
N GLY A 203 -3.48 5.28 9.65
CA GLY A 203 -2.28 5.79 9.01
C GLY A 203 -1.41 4.71 8.38
N ARG A 204 -0.12 4.99 8.21
CA ARG A 204 0.84 4.09 7.55
C ARG A 204 1.18 2.91 8.46
N VAL A 205 1.06 1.69 7.92
CA VAL A 205 1.51 0.47 8.59
C VAL A 205 2.97 0.23 8.19
N PRO A 206 3.94 0.28 9.12
CA PRO A 206 5.35 0.08 8.79
C PRO A 206 5.59 -1.30 8.16
N THR A 207 6.60 -1.44 7.30
CA THR A 207 7.08 -2.76 6.84
C THR A 207 7.63 -3.59 8.02
N LEU A 208 7.68 -4.92 7.91
CA LEU A 208 8.25 -5.75 8.99
C LEU A 208 9.78 -5.61 9.03
N ASP A 209 10.41 -5.55 7.86
CA ASP A 209 11.81 -5.20 7.67
C ASP A 209 11.91 -3.72 7.23
N PRO A 210 12.67 -2.86 7.94
CA PRO A 210 12.79 -1.45 7.61
C PRO A 210 13.55 -1.19 6.29
N GLY A 211 14.05 -2.25 5.62
CA GLY A 211 14.77 -2.17 4.37
C GLY A 211 16.13 -1.50 4.52
N HIS A 212 16.65 -0.96 3.42
CA HIS A 212 17.88 -0.19 3.45
C HIS A 212 17.60 1.24 3.94
N GLN A 213 17.65 1.44 5.25
CA GLN A 213 17.73 2.77 5.84
C GLN A 213 19.15 3.32 5.61
N PRO A 214 19.33 4.60 5.24
CA PRO A 214 20.66 5.18 5.20
C PRO A 214 21.32 5.03 6.57
N ALA A 215 22.52 4.47 6.61
CA ALA A 215 23.28 4.32 7.85
C ALA A 215 23.45 5.71 8.51
N GLY A 216 22.87 5.92 9.69
CA GLY A 216 23.16 7.10 10.51
C GLY A 216 21.98 8.01 10.90
N LEU A 217 20.74 7.72 10.54
CA LEU A 217 19.58 8.38 11.17
C LEU A 217 18.98 7.47 12.24
N GLY A 218 19.68 7.39 13.37
CA GLY A 218 19.17 6.79 14.60
C GLY A 218 18.00 7.63 15.13
N ILE A 219 16.78 7.30 14.71
CA ILE A 219 15.57 7.79 15.36
C ILE A 219 15.46 6.97 16.65
N GLY A 220 15.75 7.65 17.76
CA GLY A 220 16.08 7.06 19.05
C GLY A 220 15.13 5.97 19.55
N GLN A 221 15.75 4.93 20.07
CA GLN A 221 15.11 4.01 21.01
C GLN A 221 14.65 4.77 22.26
N SER A 222 13.49 4.35 22.77
CA SER A 222 12.93 4.55 24.11
C SER A 222 12.75 5.98 24.66
N LEU A 223 11.48 6.40 24.80
CA LEU A 223 11.07 7.24 25.93
C LEU A 223 10.86 6.32 27.15
N PRO A 224 11.61 6.46 28.25
CA PRO A 224 11.23 5.84 29.50
C PRO A 224 10.18 6.71 30.21
N SER A 225 9.10 6.06 30.62
CA SER A 225 8.19 6.51 31.66
C SER A 225 8.90 6.53 33.02
N GLY A 226 8.77 7.62 33.80
CA GLY A 226 9.07 7.56 35.23
C GLY A 226 9.58 8.85 35.85
N SER A 227 8.73 9.42 36.71
CA SER A 227 9.01 10.48 37.68
C SER A 227 10.23 10.21 38.57
N SER A 228 11.10 11.20 38.76
CA SER A 228 11.46 11.70 40.10
C SER A 228 12.22 13.03 40.01
N ALA A 229 11.87 13.95 40.91
CA ALA A 229 12.55 15.20 41.14
C ALA A 229 13.80 14.99 42.00
N VAL A 230 14.93 15.59 41.63
CA VAL A 230 15.97 16.11 42.54
C VAL A 230 16.74 17.23 41.80
N ALA A 231 16.73 18.45 42.35
CA ALA A 231 17.66 19.53 42.02
C ALA A 231 19.03 19.26 42.65
N ILE A 232 20.16 19.76 42.12
CA ILE A 232 21.08 20.81 42.66
C ILE A 232 22.34 20.93 41.73
N GLY A 233 22.62 22.15 41.24
CA GLY A 233 23.95 22.79 41.23
C GLY A 233 25.06 22.36 40.25
N GLY A 234 25.61 23.36 39.53
CA GLY A 234 27.00 23.34 39.02
C GLY A 234 27.19 23.90 37.60
N LYS A 235 27.82 25.07 37.48
CA LYS A 235 28.23 25.75 36.22
C LYS A 235 29.76 25.58 36.02
N PRO A 236 30.38 26.06 34.92
CA PRO A 236 30.91 25.27 33.81
C PRO A 236 32.45 25.25 33.72
N GLY A 237 33.01 24.40 32.84
CA GLY A 237 34.44 24.38 32.49
C GLY A 237 34.66 24.27 30.98
N ALA A 238 35.42 25.22 30.44
CA ALA A 238 35.84 25.32 29.04
C ALA A 238 37.25 24.72 28.83
N ALA A 239 37.56 24.27 27.60
CA ALA A 239 38.89 24.17 26.95
C ALA A 239 38.79 23.15 25.79
N SER A 240 38.87 23.50 24.50
CA SER A 240 40.02 23.95 23.68
C SER A 240 40.82 22.80 23.04
N GLY A 241 41.13 22.95 21.75
CA GLY A 241 42.16 22.19 21.01
C GLY A 241 41.55 21.20 19.99
N SER A 242 42.06 21.00 18.79
CA SER A 242 43.02 21.69 17.92
C SER A 242 42.98 20.95 16.57
N ARG A 243 43.35 21.66 15.50
CA ARG A 243 43.42 21.19 14.11
C ARG A 243 44.24 19.90 13.92
N GLY A 244 43.88 19.13 12.90
CA GLY A 244 44.71 18.09 12.29
C GLY A 244 44.19 17.76 10.90
N ASP A 245 44.77 18.41 9.89
CA ASP A 245 44.63 18.16 8.46
C ASP A 245 45.52 16.99 8.05
N ALA A 246 45.03 16.10 7.18
CA ALA A 246 45.86 15.33 6.23
C ALA A 246 45.01 14.35 5.40
N GLY A 247 45.25 14.36 4.09
CA GLY A 247 45.50 13.11 3.38
C GLY A 247 44.42 12.64 2.43
N VAL A 248 44.50 13.15 1.19
CA VAL A 248 44.01 12.49 -0.02
C VAL A 248 44.67 11.12 -0.16
N ASP A 249 43.90 10.08 -0.50
CA ASP A 249 44.40 9.07 -1.42
C ASP A 249 43.30 8.59 -2.37
N ARG A 250 43.60 8.67 -3.67
CA ARG A 250 42.81 8.16 -4.78
C ARG A 250 43.53 6.93 -5.27
N THR A 251 42.88 5.78 -5.22
CA THR A 251 43.32 4.61 -5.97
C THR A 251 42.19 4.15 -6.88
N ASP A 252 42.51 4.21 -8.18
CA ASP A 252 41.81 3.55 -9.28
C ASP A 252 41.54 2.06 -8.98
N SER A 253 40.36 1.61 -9.38
CA SER A 253 40.16 0.19 -9.73
C SER A 253 39.21 0.10 -10.91
N SER A 254 39.80 -0.05 -12.08
CA SER A 254 39.21 -0.64 -13.28
C SER A 254 38.76 -2.08 -13.00
N ASP A 255 37.54 -2.45 -13.41
CA ASP A 255 37.30 -3.77 -14.03
C ASP A 255 36.01 -3.75 -14.88
N PRO A 256 35.96 -4.52 -15.99
CA PRO A 256 35.01 -4.38 -17.09
C PRO A 256 33.77 -5.26 -16.92
N GLY A 257 32.81 -5.08 -17.83
CA GLY A 257 31.49 -5.65 -17.74
C GLY A 257 31.37 -7.17 -17.93
N HIS A 258 30.15 -7.64 -17.70
CA HIS A 258 29.63 -8.87 -18.27
C HIS A 258 28.15 -8.70 -18.64
N SER A 259 27.91 -9.00 -19.91
CA SER A 259 26.76 -9.63 -20.60
C SER A 259 25.42 -9.78 -19.87
#